data_AF-A0A7K0WLF7-F1
#
_entry.id   AF-A0A7K0WLF7-F1
#
_cell.length_a   1.000
_cell.length_b   1.000
_cell.length_c   1.000
_cell.angle_alpha   90.00
_cell.angle_beta   90.00
_cell.angle_gamma   90.00
#
_symmetry.space_group_name_H-M   'P 1'
#
loop_
_entity.id
_entity.type
_entity.pdbx_description
1 polymer ?
#
loop_
_entity_poly.entity_id
_entity_poly.type
_entity_poly.pdbx_seq_one_letter_code
_entity_poly.pdbx_strand_id
1 'polypeptide(L)'
;MNENDIRIDQFKSEIDGLKLKGSSSEGEKRLLVLGVVLLVAGVLLALFGAIEVGQYPDSPADQRAYMAQGSFLGLALIIAGAALFVRFSLARYLRFWMIRMTYESRANTDRVVDAIERAAGLDDASYAAATQPATQPTVEAVAPQQPPPPPPFQ
;
A
#
# COMPACT_ATOMS: atom_id res chain seq x y z
N MET A 1 -25.91 15.85 23.80
CA MET A 1 -24.79 15.48 22.91
C MET A 1 -23.55 15.57 23.77
N ASN A 2 -22.87 14.44 24.01
CA ASN A 2 -21.79 14.40 24.98
C ASN A 2 -20.48 14.88 24.34
N GLU A 3 -19.56 15.39 25.16
CA GLU A 3 -18.25 15.88 24.72
C GLU A 3 -17.44 14.82 23.96
N ASN A 4 -17.63 13.54 24.31
CA ASN A 4 -17.06 12.41 23.58
C ASN A 4 -17.56 12.31 22.14
N ASP A 5 -18.85 12.59 21.88
CA ASP A 5 -19.42 12.54 20.53
C ASP A 5 -18.79 13.62 19.63
N ILE A 6 -18.59 14.82 20.20
CA ILE A 6 -17.97 15.96 19.51
C ILE A 6 -16.50 15.67 19.17
N ARG A 7 -15.75 15.07 20.12
CA ARG A 7 -14.35 14.69 19.88
C ARG A 7 -14.21 13.57 18.86
N ILE A 8 -15.14 12.62 18.85
CA ILE A 8 -15.20 11.54 17.85
C ILE A 8 -15.48 12.11 16.46
N ASP A 9 -16.42 13.05 16.33
CA ASP A 9 -16.76 13.65 15.03
C ASP A 9 -15.66 14.59 14.52
N GLN A 10 -15.00 15.35 15.40
CA GLN A 10 -13.83 16.14 15.05
C GLN A 10 -12.66 15.25 14.61
N PHE A 11 -12.39 14.16 15.33
CA PHE A 11 -11.34 13.21 14.96
C PHE A 11 -11.63 12.52 13.62
N LYS A 12 -12.90 12.17 13.36
CA LYS A 12 -13.34 11.66 12.06
C LYS A 12 -13.09 12.70 10.96
N SER A 13 -13.42 13.98 11.19
CA SER A 13 -13.21 15.02 10.17
C SER A 13 -11.74 15.34 9.94
N GLU A 14 -10.89 15.25 10.96
CA GLU A 14 -9.43 15.41 10.85
C GLU A 14 -8.80 14.24 10.07
N ILE A 15 -9.26 13.00 10.30
CA ILE A 15 -8.85 11.82 9.52
C ILE A 15 -9.35 11.90 8.07
N ASP A 16 -10.60 12.35 7.86
CA ASP A 16 -11.17 12.54 6.52
C ASP A 16 -10.46 13.69 5.77
N GLY A 17 -10.01 14.72 6.49
CA GLY A 17 -9.24 15.85 5.99
C GLY A 17 -7.80 15.50 5.64
N LEU A 18 -7.21 14.51 6.33
CA LEU A 18 -5.87 14.02 6.03
C LEU A 18 -5.76 13.33 4.68
N LYS A 19 -6.89 13.01 3.99
CA LYS A 19 -7.02 12.48 2.60
C LYS A 19 -5.73 11.89 2.02
N LEU A 20 -5.06 11.02 2.77
CA LEU A 20 -4.02 10.19 2.21
C LEU A 20 -4.80 9.29 1.28
N LYS A 21 -4.63 9.53 -0.01
CA LYS A 21 -5.08 8.63 -1.07
C LYS A 21 -4.25 7.35 -0.93
N GLY A 22 -4.57 6.58 0.10
CA GLY A 22 -3.56 5.88 0.88
C GLY A 22 -4.19 4.95 1.91
N SER A 23 -5.24 4.26 1.52
CA SER A 23 -5.58 2.98 2.12
C SER A 23 -6.01 2.02 1.01
N SER A 24 -5.04 1.53 0.22
CA SER A 24 -5.34 0.40 -0.68
C SER A 24 -5.94 -0.78 0.12
N SER A 25 -5.60 -0.87 1.41
CA SER A 25 -6.12 -1.88 2.35
C SER A 25 -7.64 -1.81 2.55
N GLU A 26 -8.24 -0.63 2.69
CA GLU A 26 -9.71 -0.54 2.81
C GLU A 26 -10.42 -0.91 1.51
N GLY A 27 -9.90 -0.43 0.37
CA GLY A 27 -10.43 -0.78 -0.95
C GLY A 27 -10.35 -2.28 -1.20
N GLU A 28 -9.21 -2.91 -0.91
CA GLU A 28 -8.99 -4.35 -0.98
C GLU A 28 -9.98 -5.12 -0.08
N LYS A 29 -10.23 -4.64 1.16
CA LYS A 29 -11.21 -5.27 2.07
C LYS A 29 -12.63 -5.18 1.51
N ARG A 30 -13.03 -4.02 0.98
CA ARG A 30 -14.36 -3.84 0.36
C ARG A 30 -14.54 -4.75 -0.85
N LEU A 31 -13.52 -4.87 -1.70
CA LEU A 31 -13.54 -5.72 -2.89
C LEU A 31 -13.55 -7.22 -2.54
N LEU A 32 -12.86 -7.62 -1.47
CA LEU A 32 -12.96 -8.98 -0.94
C LEU A 32 -14.38 -9.28 -0.45
N VAL A 33 -14.98 -8.39 0.36
CA VAL A 33 -16.36 -8.55 0.84
C VAL A 33 -17.33 -8.59 -0.33
N LEU A 34 -17.16 -7.73 -1.34
CA LEU A 34 -17.94 -7.75 -2.56
C LEU A 34 -17.85 -9.11 -3.28
N GLY A 35 -16.65 -9.69 -3.39
CA GLY A 35 -16.46 -11.03 -3.96
C GLY A 35 -17.25 -12.12 -3.21
N VAL A 36 -17.23 -12.09 -1.88
CA VAL A 36 -18.02 -13.03 -1.05
C VAL A 36 -19.52 -12.82 -1.25
N VAL A 37 -19.98 -11.56 -1.25
CA VAL A 37 -21.39 -11.22 -1.47
C VAL A 37 -21.86 -11.69 -2.84
N LEU A 38 -21.08 -11.47 -3.91
CA LEU A 38 -21.36 -11.95 -5.26
C LEU A 38 -21.45 -13.47 -5.31
N LEU A 39 -20.56 -14.18 -4.60
CA LEU A 39 -20.58 -15.64 -4.51
C LEU A 39 -21.88 -16.15 -3.89
N VAL A 40 -22.27 -15.61 -2.74
CA VAL A 40 -23.51 -16.00 -2.04
C VAL A 40 -24.74 -15.66 -2.89
N ALA A 41 -24.80 -14.44 -3.43
CA ALA A 41 -25.89 -14.01 -4.30
C ALA A 41 -26.01 -14.91 -5.54
N GLY A 42 -24.89 -15.25 -6.17
CA GLY A 42 -24.87 -16.13 -7.34
C GLY A 42 -25.36 -17.55 -7.03
N VAL A 43 -24.97 -18.12 -5.90
CA VAL A 43 -25.47 -19.44 -5.45
C VAL A 43 -26.98 -19.40 -5.24
N LEU A 44 -27.48 -18.38 -4.53
CA LEU A 44 -28.93 -18.24 -4.30
C LEU A 44 -29.70 -18.10 -5.61
N LEU A 45 -29.20 -17.27 -6.53
CA LEU A 45 -29.84 -17.06 -7.83
C LEU A 45 -29.83 -18.33 -8.69
N ALA A 46 -28.73 -19.08 -8.69
CA ALA A 46 -28.62 -20.33 -9.44
C ALA A 46 -29.57 -21.41 -8.91
N LEU A 47 -29.71 -21.52 -7.58
CA LEU A 47 -30.67 -22.43 -6.96
C LEU A 47 -32.10 -22.03 -7.26
N PHE A 48 -32.42 -20.74 -7.16
CA PHE A 48 -33.75 -20.22 -7.49
C PHE A 48 -34.12 -20.53 -8.95
N GLY A 49 -33.22 -20.23 -9.89
CA GLY A 49 -33.42 -20.56 -11.31
C GLY A 49 -33.63 -22.04 -11.57
N ALA A 50 -32.87 -22.92 -10.89
CA ALA A 50 -33.03 -24.36 -11.02
C ALA A 50 -34.39 -24.87 -10.49
N ILE A 51 -34.87 -24.31 -9.38
CA ILE A 51 -36.19 -24.65 -8.81
C ILE A 51 -37.30 -24.19 -9.77
N GLU A 52 -37.26 -22.95 -10.24
CA GLU A 52 -38.25 -22.38 -11.16
C GLU A 52 -38.32 -23.18 -12.47
N VAL A 53 -37.19 -23.55 -13.07
CA VAL A 53 -37.17 -24.42 -14.26
C VAL A 53 -37.91 -25.74 -14.02
N GLY A 54 -37.78 -26.33 -12.82
CA GLY A 54 -38.46 -27.56 -12.45
C GLY A 54 -39.97 -27.42 -12.19
N GLN A 55 -40.44 -26.21 -11.89
CA GLN A 55 -41.86 -25.92 -11.61
C GLN A 55 -42.70 -25.76 -12.88
N TYR A 56 -42.07 -25.49 -14.04
CA TYR A 56 -42.76 -25.23 -15.31
C TYR A 56 -42.37 -26.25 -16.42
N PRO A 57 -42.68 -27.55 -16.25
CA PRO A 57 -42.28 -28.59 -17.20
C PRO A 57 -42.92 -28.44 -18.59
N ASP A 58 -44.12 -27.88 -18.66
CA ASP A 58 -44.93 -27.82 -19.90
C ASP A 58 -44.74 -26.54 -20.72
N SER A 59 -43.90 -25.60 -20.26
CA SER A 59 -43.62 -24.34 -20.95
C SER A 59 -42.13 -24.21 -21.30
N PRO A 60 -41.73 -24.57 -22.54
CA PRO A 60 -40.34 -24.46 -22.98
C PRO A 60 -39.82 -23.02 -23.01
N ALA A 61 -40.71 -22.03 -23.19
CA ALA A 61 -40.35 -20.62 -23.19
C ALA A 61 -39.96 -20.15 -21.77
N ASP A 62 -40.76 -20.50 -20.78
CA ASP A 62 -40.51 -20.11 -19.38
C ASP A 62 -39.28 -20.82 -18.83
N GLN A 63 -39.07 -22.11 -19.14
CA GLN A 63 -37.82 -22.80 -18.77
C GLN A 63 -36.58 -22.10 -19.30
N ARG A 64 -36.57 -21.67 -20.55
CA ARG A 64 -35.41 -20.97 -21.13
C ARG A 64 -35.17 -19.62 -20.44
N ALA A 65 -36.24 -18.89 -20.13
CA ALA A 65 -36.16 -17.63 -19.42
C ALA A 65 -35.57 -17.81 -18.01
N TYR A 66 -36.07 -18.76 -17.23
CA TYR A 66 -35.58 -19.05 -15.87
C TYR A 66 -34.16 -19.63 -15.86
N MET A 67 -33.80 -20.44 -16.86
CA MET A 67 -32.45 -20.96 -17.01
C MET A 67 -31.44 -19.84 -17.32
N ALA A 68 -31.81 -18.90 -18.20
CA ALA A 68 -30.95 -17.77 -18.55
C ALA A 68 -30.82 -16.75 -17.40
N GLN A 69 -31.94 -16.34 -16.80
CA GLN A 69 -31.99 -15.29 -15.79
C GLN A 69 -31.54 -15.77 -14.40
N GLY A 70 -31.85 -17.01 -14.03
CA GLY A 70 -31.49 -17.56 -12.73
C GLY A 70 -30.16 -18.31 -12.78
N SER A 71 -30.11 -19.42 -13.51
CA SER A 71 -28.98 -20.35 -13.49
C SER A 71 -27.71 -19.77 -14.11
N PHE A 72 -27.78 -19.20 -15.32
CA PHE A 72 -26.58 -18.68 -15.99
C PHE A 72 -26.09 -17.37 -15.40
N LEU A 73 -26.98 -16.45 -15.06
CA LEU A 73 -26.58 -15.23 -14.35
C LEU A 73 -25.99 -15.57 -12.97
N GLY A 74 -26.59 -16.53 -12.26
CA GLY A 74 -26.09 -16.98 -10.96
C GLY A 74 -24.70 -17.58 -11.08
N LEU A 75 -24.48 -18.42 -12.10
CA LEU A 75 -23.17 -18.98 -12.41
C LEU A 75 -22.14 -17.89 -12.74
N ALA A 76 -22.50 -16.89 -13.55
CA ALA A 76 -21.62 -15.77 -13.86
C ALA A 76 -21.23 -14.97 -12.60
N LEU A 77 -22.18 -14.73 -11.68
CA LEU A 77 -21.92 -14.08 -10.40
C LEU A 77 -21.02 -14.91 -9.49
N ILE A 78 -21.18 -16.24 -9.47
CA ILE A 78 -20.30 -17.16 -8.74
C ILE A 78 -18.87 -17.05 -9.27
N ILE A 79 -18.67 -17.12 -10.59
CA ILE A 79 -17.34 -17.05 -11.22
C ILE A 79 -16.69 -15.69 -10.93
N ALA A 80 -17.44 -14.59 -11.10
CA ALA A 80 -16.94 -13.25 -10.82
C ALA A 80 -16.59 -13.09 -9.32
N GLY A 81 -17.49 -13.51 -8.43
CA GLY A 81 -17.28 -13.45 -6.98
C GLY A 81 -16.07 -14.26 -6.53
N ALA A 82 -15.91 -15.48 -7.06
CA ALA A 82 -14.75 -16.32 -6.80
C ALA A 82 -13.44 -15.69 -7.30
N ALA A 83 -13.43 -15.13 -8.51
CA ALA A 83 -12.26 -14.46 -9.07
C ALA A 83 -11.85 -13.24 -8.22
N LEU A 84 -12.81 -12.40 -7.81
CA LEU A 84 -12.55 -11.30 -6.87
C LEU A 84 -12.00 -11.83 -5.55
N PHE A 85 -12.67 -12.79 -4.93
CA PHE A 85 -12.27 -13.35 -3.64
C PHE A 85 -10.84 -13.90 -3.66
N VAL A 86 -10.50 -14.73 -4.66
CA VAL A 86 -9.14 -15.29 -4.83
C VAL A 86 -8.12 -14.18 -5.07
N ARG A 87 -8.41 -13.22 -5.95
CA ARG A 87 -7.47 -12.14 -6.29
C ARG A 87 -7.13 -11.27 -5.08
N PHE A 88 -8.11 -10.93 -4.25
CA PHE A 88 -7.91 -10.05 -3.09
C PHE A 88 -7.44 -10.79 -1.84
N SER A 89 -7.85 -12.05 -1.64
CA SER A 89 -7.28 -12.89 -0.58
C SER A 89 -5.78 -13.11 -0.80
N LEU A 90 -5.38 -13.42 -2.03
CA LEU A 90 -3.97 -13.64 -2.37
C LEU A 90 -3.14 -12.35 -2.24
N ALA A 91 -3.66 -11.20 -2.68
CA ALA A 91 -3.00 -9.91 -2.51
C ALA A 91 -2.70 -9.62 -1.03
N ARG A 92 -3.67 -9.86 -0.16
CA ARG A 92 -3.53 -9.65 1.29
C ARG A 92 -2.49 -10.59 1.90
N TYR A 93 -2.49 -11.86 1.49
CA TYR A 93 -1.50 -12.84 1.94
C TYR A 93 -0.08 -12.47 1.48
N LEU A 94 0.10 -12.20 0.19
CA LEU A 94 1.40 -11.83 -0.39
C LEU A 94 1.94 -10.53 0.20
N ARG A 95 1.08 -9.55 0.51
CA ARG A 95 1.50 -8.30 1.16
C ARG A 95 2.10 -8.57 2.53
N PHE A 96 1.41 -9.33 3.37
CA PHE A 96 1.94 -9.72 4.68
C PHE A 96 3.28 -10.45 4.54
N TRP A 97 3.34 -11.39 3.60
CA TRP A 97 4.52 -12.20 3.37
C TRP A 97 5.72 -11.37 2.86
N MET A 98 5.50 -10.45 1.91
CA MET A 98 6.52 -9.53 1.40
C MET A 98 7.08 -8.61 2.48
N ILE A 99 6.21 -8.06 3.32
CA ILE A 99 6.62 -7.20 4.45
C ILE A 99 7.55 -7.99 5.36
N ARG A 100 7.14 -9.19 5.75
CA ARG A 100 7.95 -10.08 6.58
C ARG A 100 9.32 -10.37 5.95
N MET A 101 9.35 -10.80 4.69
CA MET A 101 10.61 -11.17 4.04
C MET A 101 11.55 -9.98 3.86
N THR A 102 10.99 -8.78 3.62
CA THR A 102 11.78 -7.54 3.54
C THR A 102 12.41 -7.19 4.89
N TYR A 103 11.69 -7.37 6.00
CA TYR A 103 12.24 -7.15 7.35
C TYR A 103 13.36 -8.13 7.68
N GLU A 104 13.15 -9.42 7.40
CA GLU A 104 14.16 -10.46 7.64
C GLU A 104 15.42 -10.20 6.78
N SER A 105 15.26 -9.77 5.53
CA SER A 105 16.37 -9.41 4.63
C SER A 105 17.21 -8.25 5.17
N ARG A 106 16.57 -7.16 5.62
CA ARG A 106 17.27 -6.00 6.20
C ARG A 106 18.13 -6.39 7.39
N ALA A 107 17.58 -7.15 8.34
CA ALA A 107 18.33 -7.60 9.51
C ALA A 107 19.55 -8.47 9.15
N ASN A 108 19.47 -9.26 8.08
CA ASN A 108 20.60 -10.04 7.59
C ASN A 108 21.65 -9.15 6.91
N THR A 109 21.21 -8.19 6.09
CA THR A 109 22.11 -7.19 5.48
C THR A 109 22.85 -6.38 6.53
N ASP A 110 22.17 -5.89 7.57
CA ASP A 110 22.78 -5.10 8.64
C ASP A 110 23.89 -5.88 9.36
N ARG A 111 23.67 -7.18 9.62
CA ARG A 111 24.69 -8.07 10.22
C ARG A 111 25.90 -8.27 9.31
N VAL A 112 25.67 -8.40 8.01
CA VAL A 112 26.76 -8.55 7.03
C VAL A 112 27.56 -7.25 6.91
N VAL A 113 26.89 -6.10 6.88
CA VAL A 113 27.52 -4.77 6.86
C VAL A 113 28.37 -4.56 8.11
N ASP A 114 27.82 -4.80 9.30
CA ASP A 114 28.55 -4.70 10.58
C ASP A 114 29.78 -5.64 10.63
N ALA A 115 29.67 -6.85 10.10
CA ALA A 115 30.80 -7.78 10.01
C ALA A 115 31.90 -7.28 9.06
N ILE A 116 31.52 -6.66 7.93
CA ILE A 116 32.46 -6.09 6.96
C ILE A 116 33.14 -4.85 7.53
N GLU A 117 32.39 -3.93 8.15
CA GLU A 117 32.93 -2.73 8.81
C GLU A 117 33.93 -3.11 9.90
N ARG A 118 33.58 -4.07 10.76
CA ARG A 118 34.49 -4.62 11.76
C ARG A 118 35.74 -5.26 11.15
N ALA A 119 35.62 -5.99 10.04
CA ALA A 119 36.75 -6.59 9.35
C ALA A 119 37.64 -5.55 8.64
N ALA A 120 37.04 -4.47 8.14
CA ALA A 120 37.74 -3.34 7.52
C ALA A 120 38.36 -2.37 8.55
N GLY A 121 38.08 -2.56 9.84
CA GLY A 121 38.51 -1.64 10.90
C GLY A 121 37.83 -0.27 10.82
N LEU A 122 36.66 -0.19 10.17
CA LEU A 122 35.86 1.02 10.05
C LEU A 122 34.82 1.02 11.17
N ASP A 123 35.18 1.57 12.32
CA ASP A 123 34.27 1.76 13.45
C ASP A 123 33.68 3.19 13.48
N ASP A 124 32.70 3.45 14.34
CA ASP A 124 32.09 4.77 14.50
C ASP A 124 33.13 5.89 14.70
N ALA A 125 34.26 5.59 15.33
CA ALA A 125 35.37 6.52 15.53
C ALA A 125 36.07 6.89 14.21
N SER A 126 36.27 5.92 13.32
CA SER A 126 36.83 6.16 11.98
C SER A 126 35.89 6.96 11.06
N TYR A 127 34.57 6.74 11.15
CA TYR A 127 33.57 7.57 10.45
C TYR A 127 33.50 8.99 11.02
N ALA A 128 33.55 9.14 12.35
CA ALA A 128 33.58 10.44 13.02
C ALA A 128 34.86 11.24 12.71
N ALA A 129 36.00 10.57 12.57
CA ALA A 129 37.25 11.19 12.12
C ALA A 129 37.16 11.69 10.66
N ALA A 130 36.42 10.98 9.79
CA ALA A 130 36.23 11.37 8.39
C ALA A 130 35.17 12.47 8.19
N THR A 131 34.21 12.62 9.12
CA THR A 131 33.18 13.67 9.10
C THR A 131 33.53 14.92 9.91
N GLN A 132 34.66 14.92 10.63
CA GLN A 132 35.25 16.18 11.09
C GLN A 132 35.51 17.04 9.84
N PRO A 133 34.92 18.25 9.74
CA PRO A 133 35.29 19.16 8.68
C PRO A 133 36.79 19.33 8.81
N ALA A 134 37.55 18.94 7.77
CA ALA A 134 38.98 19.14 7.72
C ALA A 134 39.22 20.55 8.26
N THR A 135 39.92 20.67 9.39
CA THR A 135 40.40 21.97 9.85
C THR A 135 41.11 22.52 8.64
N GLN A 136 40.45 23.47 7.97
CA GLN A 136 40.97 24.07 6.76
C GLN A 136 42.37 24.50 7.16
N PRO A 137 43.42 24.15 6.39
CA PRO A 137 44.71 24.78 6.63
C PRO A 137 44.40 26.27 6.64
N THR A 138 44.64 26.95 7.76
CA THR A 138 44.35 28.37 7.92
C THR A 138 44.97 29.06 6.73
N VAL A 139 44.16 29.35 5.70
CA VAL A 139 44.58 30.17 4.59
C VAL A 139 44.58 31.53 5.24
N GLU A 140 45.73 31.87 5.81
CA GLU A 140 46.04 33.18 6.35
C GLU A 140 45.53 34.18 5.31
N ALA A 141 44.49 34.92 5.69
CA ALA A 141 43.80 35.80 4.78
C ALA A 141 44.84 36.80 4.25
N VAL A 142 45.30 36.58 3.02
CA VAL A 142 46.13 37.56 2.31
C VAL A 142 45.26 38.81 2.20
N ALA A 143 45.58 39.80 3.02
CA ALA A 143 44.90 41.09 3.02
C ALA A 143 44.92 41.66 1.58
N PRO A 144 43.83 42.26 1.10
CA PRO A 144 43.82 42.87 -0.22
C PRO A 144 44.93 43.93 -0.28
N GLN A 145 45.94 43.70 -1.13
CA GLN A 145 46.96 44.70 -1.38
C GLN A 145 46.28 45.95 -1.94
N GLN A 146 46.37 47.03 -1.19
CA GLN A 146 45.81 48.33 -1.55
C GLN A 146 46.56 48.84 -2.79
N PRO A 147 45.87 49.19 -3.90
CA PRO A 147 46.55 49.66 -5.10
C PRO A 147 47.31 50.97 -4.81
N PRO A 148 48.48 51.18 -5.45
CA PRO A 148 49.31 52.36 -5.20
C PRO A 148 48.56 53.65 -5.57
N PRO A 149 48.77 54.75 -4.83
CA PRO A 149 48.08 56.01 -5.05
C PRO A 149 48.44 56.59 -6.43
N PRO A 150 47.48 57.28 -7.11
CA PRO A 150 47.73 57.88 -8.40
C PRO A 150 48.80 59.00 -8.28
N PRO A 151 49.63 59.19 -9.33
CA PRO A 151 50.68 60.21 -9.30
C PRO A 151 50.07 61.62 -9.21
N PRO A 152 50.75 62.57 -8.56
CA PRO A 152 50.27 63.94 -8.44
C PRO A 152 50.19 64.59 -9.82
N PHE A 153 49.05 65.23 -10.11
CA PHE A 153 48.88 66.09 -11.28
C PHE A 153 49.81 67.31 -11.13
N GLN A 154 50.63 67.57 -12.15
CA GLN A 154 51.29 68.87 -12.32
C GLN A 154 50.33 69.86 -12.96
#